data_AF-A0A1Z5J632-F1
#
_entry.id   AF-A0A1Z5J632-F1
#
_cell.length_a   1.000
_cell.length_b   1.000
_cell.length_c   1.000
_cell.angle_alpha   90.00
_cell.angle_beta   90.00
_cell.angle_gamma   90.00
#
_symmetry.space_group_name_H-M   'P 1'
#
loop_
_entity.id
_entity.type
_entity.pdbx_description
1 polymer ?
#
loop_
_entity_poly.entity_id
_entity_poly.type
_entity_poly.pdbx_seq_one_letter_code
_entity_poly.pdbx_strand_id
1 'polypeptide(L)'
;MIKRKVNEIDERDRSLSVAISSVEPQLETSWGDCLKRLAIARNHLSHEDPVLSTITILSGYAVTFDNEAKKAANEADEVCARLMKQVEEATETCKQESQHLKQLTALLNKYRIEQKMLSQQIQECNDTFQDLRQQTERFKVEALENMDDVEQFKERQLMEVTRLRHQISLYALCSGIKWDYSEEGILAGEVDVGSKGIIRCFSLDPNEFSRYEIANKLTAIIEGAATA
;
A
#
# COMPACT_ATOMS: atom_id res chain seq x y z
N MET A 1 -31.16 -7.80 -16.62
CA MET A 1 -32.38 -8.59 -16.34
C MET A 1 -33.12 -8.06 -15.11
N ILE A 2 -33.29 -6.74 -14.99
CA ILE A 2 -34.08 -6.06 -13.91
C ILE A 2 -34.70 -4.79 -14.53
N LYS A 3 -35.48 -4.97 -15.61
CA LYS A 3 -36.29 -3.89 -16.24
C LYS A 3 -37.68 -4.38 -16.69
N ARG A 4 -38.12 -5.55 -16.21
CA ARG A 4 -39.37 -6.21 -16.66
C ARG A 4 -40.48 -6.30 -15.61
N LYS A 5 -40.35 -5.66 -14.45
CA LYS A 5 -41.34 -5.77 -13.36
C LYS A 5 -41.98 -4.45 -12.91
N VAL A 6 -41.79 -3.36 -13.65
CA VAL A 6 -42.41 -2.05 -13.34
C VAL A 6 -43.63 -1.76 -14.23
N ASN A 7 -43.91 -2.58 -15.25
CA ASN A 7 -45.01 -2.37 -16.20
C ASN A 7 -46.30 -3.16 -15.89
N GLU A 8 -46.45 -3.75 -14.70
CA GLU A 8 -47.61 -4.61 -14.37
C GLU A 8 -48.52 -4.03 -13.26
N ILE A 9 -48.27 -2.80 -12.80
CA ILE A 9 -49.08 -2.16 -11.74
C ILE A 9 -49.89 -0.95 -12.25
N ASP A 10 -49.61 -0.45 -13.47
CA ASP A 10 -50.30 0.73 -14.04
C ASP A 10 -51.55 0.41 -14.91
N GLU A 11 -51.93 -0.87 -15.04
CA GLU A 11 -53.08 -1.29 -15.87
C GLU A 11 -54.32 -1.76 -15.09
N ARG A 12 -54.32 -1.68 -13.75
CA ARG A 12 -55.50 -2.06 -12.93
C ARG A 12 -56.40 -0.91 -12.47
N ASP A 13 -55.97 0.34 -12.61
CA ASP A 13 -56.75 1.51 -12.17
C ASP A 13 -57.50 2.25 -13.30
N ARG A 14 -57.57 1.66 -14.52
CA ARG A 14 -58.31 2.24 -15.67
C ARG A 14 -59.54 1.46 -16.13
N SER A 15 -60.01 0.46 -15.38
CA SER A 15 -61.14 -0.39 -15.82
C SER A 15 -62.37 -0.41 -14.89
N LEU A 16 -62.55 0.59 -14.02
CA LEU A 16 -63.76 0.73 -13.20
C LEU A 16 -64.45 2.10 -13.32
N SER A 17 -64.36 2.73 -14.50
CA SER A 17 -65.15 3.92 -14.82
C SER A 17 -65.99 3.70 -16.07
N VAL A 18 -66.87 2.69 -16.06
CA VAL A 18 -68.02 2.59 -16.97
C VAL A 18 -69.18 1.89 -16.27
N ALA A 19 -70.37 2.49 -16.41
CA ALA A 19 -71.71 1.96 -16.16
C ALA A 19 -72.20 1.90 -14.70
N ILE A 20 -72.94 2.95 -14.31
CA ILE A 20 -74.32 2.95 -13.75
C ILE A 20 -74.83 4.40 -13.93
N SER A 21 -75.55 4.72 -15.02
CA SER A 21 -77.04 4.79 -15.06
C SER A 21 -77.58 5.75 -14.00
N SER A 22 -77.80 7.05 -14.25
CA SER A 22 -78.83 7.65 -15.11
C SER A 22 -80.19 6.94 -15.10
N VAL A 23 -80.76 6.75 -13.91
CA VAL A 23 -82.22 6.64 -13.71
C VAL A 23 -82.56 7.49 -12.49
N GLU A 24 -82.96 8.73 -12.74
CA GLU A 24 -83.57 9.62 -11.75
C GLU A 24 -85.07 9.63 -12.07
N PRO A 25 -85.90 8.88 -11.30
CA PRO A 25 -87.33 8.82 -11.53
C PRO A 25 -88.05 9.98 -10.83
N GLN A 26 -89.09 10.47 -11.50
CA GLN A 26 -90.12 11.38 -11.00
C GLN A 26 -90.78 10.87 -9.71
N LEU A 27 -90.17 11.10 -8.55
CA LEU A 27 -90.70 10.70 -7.24
C LEU A 27 -90.66 11.80 -6.18
N GLU A 28 -90.44 13.07 -6.57
CA GLU A 28 -90.43 14.20 -5.63
C GLU A 28 -91.81 14.60 -5.08
N THR A 29 -92.92 14.05 -5.59
CA THR A 29 -94.27 14.35 -5.07
C THR A 29 -94.82 13.30 -4.10
N SER A 30 -94.26 12.08 -4.06
CA SER A 30 -94.78 10.99 -3.23
C SER A 30 -94.26 11.03 -1.79
N TRP A 31 -92.97 11.35 -1.60
CA TRP A 31 -92.37 11.36 -0.26
C TRP A 31 -92.85 12.55 0.58
N GLY A 32 -93.08 13.70 -0.05
CA GLY A 32 -93.64 14.89 0.59
C GLY A 32 -95.07 14.66 1.11
N ASP A 33 -95.91 13.95 0.35
CA ASP A 33 -97.27 13.60 0.77
C ASP A 33 -97.30 12.46 1.81
N CYS A 34 -96.38 11.50 1.75
CA CYS A 34 -96.18 10.52 2.82
C CYS A 34 -95.71 11.16 4.12
N LEU A 35 -94.77 12.12 4.08
CA LEU A 35 -94.30 12.86 5.26
C LEU A 35 -95.41 13.74 5.85
N LYS A 36 -96.27 14.34 5.02
CA LYS A 36 -97.46 15.08 5.49
C LYS A 36 -98.50 14.16 6.12
N ARG A 37 -98.77 12.97 5.54
CA ARG A 37 -99.69 11.98 6.13
C ARG A 37 -99.14 11.39 7.44
N LEU A 38 -97.83 11.16 7.53
CA LEU A 38 -97.16 10.77 8.78
C LEU A 38 -97.18 11.89 9.83
N ALA A 39 -97.04 13.15 9.44
CA ALA A 39 -97.18 14.29 10.36
C ALA A 39 -98.62 14.42 10.90
N ILE A 40 -99.64 14.14 10.09
CA ILE A 40 -101.05 14.10 10.51
C ILE A 40 -101.31 12.90 11.44
N ALA A 41 -100.79 11.71 11.14
CA ALA A 41 -100.90 10.54 12.00
C ALA A 41 -100.17 10.71 13.35
N ARG A 42 -99.01 11.39 13.34
CA ARG A 42 -98.23 11.73 14.53
C ARG A 42 -98.98 12.66 15.49
N ASN A 43 -99.79 13.58 14.97
CA ASN A 43 -100.63 14.46 15.80
C ASN A 43 -101.85 13.73 16.41
N HIS A 44 -102.30 12.61 15.83
CA HIS A 44 -103.41 11.81 16.36
C HIS A 44 -103.01 10.76 17.40
N LEU A 45 -101.73 10.42 17.50
CA LEU A 45 -101.17 9.47 18.47
C LEU A 45 -100.63 10.14 19.74
N SER A 46 -101.06 11.37 20.02
CA SER A 46 -100.48 12.25 21.04
C SER A 46 -100.83 11.91 22.50
N HIS A 47 -101.64 10.89 22.80
CA HIS A 47 -101.88 10.48 24.19
C HIS A 47 -101.90 8.95 24.34
N GLU A 48 -100.81 8.41 24.91
CA GLU A 48 -100.68 7.09 25.55
C GLU A 48 -100.65 5.84 24.66
N ASP A 49 -99.76 5.78 23.66
CA ASP A 49 -99.46 4.52 22.95
C ASP A 49 -98.10 3.90 23.40
N PRO A 50 -98.10 2.73 24.09
CA PRO A 50 -96.88 2.10 24.59
C PRO A 50 -95.88 1.75 23.48
N VAL A 51 -96.33 1.55 22.24
CA VAL A 51 -95.47 1.23 21.10
C VAL A 51 -94.64 2.45 20.64
N LEU A 52 -95.19 3.66 20.72
CA LEU A 52 -94.44 4.89 20.42
C LEU A 52 -93.39 5.18 21.48
N SER A 53 -93.67 4.86 22.75
CA SER A 53 -92.69 4.98 23.83
C SER A 53 -91.51 4.00 23.64
N THR A 54 -91.77 2.75 23.26
CA THR A 54 -90.72 1.75 23.01
C THR A 54 -89.92 2.06 21.75
N ILE A 55 -90.54 2.55 20.67
CA ILE A 55 -89.82 3.03 19.48
C ILE A 55 -88.94 4.24 19.82
N THR A 56 -89.43 5.17 20.65
CA THR A 56 -88.62 6.33 21.08
C THR A 56 -87.44 5.90 21.94
N ILE A 57 -87.63 4.93 22.85
CA ILE A 57 -86.57 4.35 23.67
C ILE A 57 -85.54 3.59 22.79
N LEU A 58 -85.99 2.74 21.87
CA LEU A 58 -85.12 1.98 20.95
C LEU A 58 -84.39 2.90 19.97
N SER A 59 -85.02 3.97 19.49
CA SER A 59 -84.35 5.02 18.71
C SER A 59 -83.31 5.76 19.53
N GLY A 60 -83.58 6.02 20.82
CA GLY A 60 -82.61 6.56 21.76
C GLY A 60 -81.39 5.65 21.92
N TYR A 61 -81.62 4.35 22.09
CA TYR A 61 -80.55 3.33 22.13
C TYR A 61 -79.77 3.24 20.82
N ALA A 62 -80.44 3.29 19.66
CA ALA A 62 -79.77 3.29 18.37
C ALA A 62 -78.83 4.51 18.21
N VAL A 63 -79.26 5.68 18.68
CA VAL A 63 -78.42 6.90 18.69
C VAL A 63 -77.25 6.78 19.68
N THR A 64 -77.43 6.18 20.86
CA THR A 64 -76.31 5.96 21.79
C THR A 64 -75.30 4.96 21.24
N PHE A 65 -75.77 3.86 20.62
CA PHE A 65 -74.90 2.89 19.96
C PHE A 65 -74.14 3.50 18.78
N ASP A 66 -74.79 4.31 17.95
CA ASP A 66 -74.11 5.02 16.85
C ASP A 66 -73.06 6.02 17.37
N ASN A 67 -73.35 6.72 18.47
CA ASN A 67 -72.39 7.59 19.12
C ASN A 67 -71.21 6.83 19.74
N GLU A 68 -71.44 5.67 20.35
CA GLU A 68 -70.39 4.79 20.88
C GLU A 68 -69.53 4.20 19.76
N ALA A 69 -70.15 3.73 18.67
CA ALA A 69 -69.44 3.24 17.48
C ALA A 69 -68.58 4.34 16.84
N LYS A 70 -69.09 5.58 16.75
CA LYS A 70 -68.33 6.75 16.28
C LYS A 70 -67.16 7.09 17.19
N LYS A 71 -67.34 7.02 18.52
CA LYS A 71 -66.23 7.21 19.47
C LYS A 71 -65.17 6.13 19.32
N ALA A 72 -65.56 4.86 19.26
CA ALA A 72 -64.63 3.76 19.06
C ALA A 72 -63.90 3.85 17.70
N ALA A 73 -64.58 4.29 16.64
CA ALA A 73 -63.96 4.55 15.34
C ALA A 73 -62.93 5.68 15.41
N ASN A 74 -63.27 6.80 16.06
CA ASN A 74 -62.33 7.92 16.25
C ASN A 74 -61.12 7.51 17.10
N GLU A 75 -61.32 6.74 18.18
CA GLU A 75 -60.23 6.22 19.00
C GLU A 75 -59.32 5.27 18.21
N ALA A 76 -59.91 4.41 17.36
CA ALA A 76 -59.16 3.54 16.47
C ALA A 76 -58.36 4.34 15.43
N ASP A 77 -58.94 5.38 14.84
CA ASP A 77 -58.26 6.28 13.90
C ASP A 77 -57.10 7.03 14.57
N GLU A 78 -57.28 7.51 15.80
CA GLU A 78 -56.22 8.15 16.59
C GLU A 78 -55.07 7.19 16.90
N VAL A 79 -55.37 5.94 17.25
CA VAL A 79 -54.36 4.91 17.47
C VAL A 79 -53.63 4.57 16.17
N CYS A 80 -54.36 4.40 15.07
CA CYS A 80 -53.78 4.17 13.74
C CYS A 80 -52.84 5.31 13.34
N ALA A 81 -53.28 6.56 13.50
CA ALA A 81 -52.46 7.74 13.19
C ALA A 81 -51.17 7.77 14.04
N ARG A 82 -51.27 7.45 15.33
CA ARG A 82 -50.10 7.38 16.23
C ARG A 82 -49.13 6.28 15.83
N LEU A 83 -49.63 5.09 15.52
CA LEU A 83 -48.81 3.96 15.07
C LEU A 83 -48.16 4.25 13.72
N MET A 84 -48.88 4.85 12.76
CA MET A 84 -48.31 5.25 11.48
C MET A 84 -47.16 6.25 11.67
N LYS A 85 -47.32 7.23 12.57
CA LYS A 85 -46.24 8.16 12.90
C LYS A 85 -45.02 7.45 13.49
N GLN A 86 -45.23 6.51 14.41
CA GLN A 86 -44.13 5.71 14.99
C GLN A 86 -43.44 4.83 13.95
N VAL A 87 -44.19 4.24 13.02
CA VAL A 87 -43.64 3.47 11.91
C VAL A 87 -42.81 4.38 11.01
N GLU A 88 -43.30 5.57 10.67
CA GLU A 88 -42.57 6.52 9.85
C GLU A 88 -41.26 6.96 10.53
N GLU A 89 -41.31 7.35 11.80
CA GLU A 89 -40.13 7.69 12.61
C GLU A 89 -39.13 6.53 12.65
N ALA A 90 -39.58 5.31 12.91
CA ALA A 90 -38.72 4.12 12.95
C ALA A 90 -38.14 3.75 11.56
N THR A 91 -38.88 3.97 10.48
CA THR A 91 -38.36 3.74 9.12
C THR A 91 -37.29 4.77 8.77
N GLU A 92 -37.43 6.00 9.23
CA GLU A 92 -36.46 7.05 8.96
C GLU A 92 -35.16 6.84 9.76
N THR A 93 -35.26 6.47 11.04
CA THR A 93 -34.07 6.08 11.82
C THR A 93 -33.37 4.87 11.21
N CYS A 94 -34.11 3.84 10.78
CA CYS A 94 -33.54 2.68 10.11
C CYS A 94 -32.82 3.04 8.80
N LYS A 95 -33.35 3.98 8.00
CA LYS A 95 -32.66 4.49 6.80
C LYS A 95 -31.36 5.21 7.16
N GLN A 96 -31.37 6.07 8.18
CA GLN A 96 -30.19 6.80 8.63
C GLN A 96 -29.11 5.84 9.11
N GLU A 97 -29.47 4.88 9.97
CA GLU A 97 -28.55 3.83 10.44
C GLU A 97 -28.00 3.00 9.28
N SER A 98 -28.83 2.63 8.30
CA SER A 98 -28.39 1.92 7.10
C SER A 98 -27.36 2.72 6.30
N GLN A 99 -27.54 4.03 6.18
CA GLN A 99 -26.57 4.91 5.52
C GLN A 99 -25.26 5.00 6.30
N HIS A 100 -25.33 5.16 7.62
CA HIS A 100 -24.15 5.18 8.49
C HIS A 100 -23.37 3.85 8.43
N LEU A 101 -24.06 2.71 8.42
CA LEU A 101 -23.42 1.40 8.25
C LEU A 101 -22.71 1.27 6.89
N LYS A 102 -23.31 1.79 5.80
CA LYS A 102 -22.65 1.82 4.48
C LYS A 102 -21.38 2.69 4.48
N GLN A 103 -21.41 3.84 5.16
CA GLN A 103 -20.23 4.70 5.28
C GLN A 103 -19.13 4.03 6.10
N LEU A 104 -19.48 3.43 7.25
CA LEU A 104 -18.53 2.73 8.12
C LEU A 104 -17.89 1.52 7.40
N THR A 105 -18.68 0.74 6.66
CA THR A 105 -18.16 -0.39 5.89
C THR A 105 -17.23 0.07 4.76
N ALA A 106 -17.54 1.18 4.09
CA ALA A 106 -16.65 1.77 3.10
C ALA A 106 -15.31 2.22 3.71
N LEU A 107 -15.36 2.89 4.88
CA LEU A 107 -14.16 3.31 5.61
C LEU A 107 -13.32 2.12 6.08
N LEU A 108 -13.96 1.08 6.63
CA LEU A 108 -13.28 -0.15 7.04
C LEU A 108 -12.57 -0.81 5.85
N ASN A 109 -13.23 -0.89 4.70
CA ASN A 109 -12.62 -1.42 3.48
C ASN A 109 -11.42 -0.58 3.03
N LYS A 110 -11.52 0.75 3.11
CA LYS A 110 -10.39 1.65 2.81
C LYS A 110 -9.19 1.36 3.72
N TYR A 111 -9.40 1.33 5.03
CA TYR A 111 -8.32 1.04 5.98
C TYR A 111 -7.74 -0.37 5.81
N ARG A 112 -8.57 -1.35 5.45
CA ARG A 112 -8.11 -2.72 5.17
C ARG A 112 -7.20 -2.77 3.94
N ILE A 113 -7.49 -1.98 2.91
CA ILE A 113 -6.63 -1.87 1.72
C ILE A 113 -5.32 -1.18 2.10
N GLU A 114 -5.38 -0.05 2.82
CA GLU A 114 -4.19 0.67 3.28
C GLU A 114 -3.29 -0.21 4.15
N GLN A 115 -3.86 -0.99 5.07
CA GLN A 115 -3.13 -1.95 5.89
C GLN A 115 -2.40 -2.99 5.04
N LYS A 116 -3.05 -3.53 4.00
CA LYS A 116 -2.40 -4.49 3.08
C LYS A 116 -1.26 -3.84 2.30
N MET A 117 -1.47 -2.64 1.78
CA MET A 117 -0.43 -1.89 1.06
C MET A 117 0.79 -1.64 1.95
N LEU A 118 0.57 -1.17 3.18
CA LEU A 118 1.64 -0.95 4.14
C LEU A 118 2.36 -2.24 4.50
N SER A 119 1.63 -3.35 4.69
CA SER A 119 2.25 -4.65 4.98
C SER A 119 3.13 -5.14 3.83
N GLN A 120 2.72 -4.90 2.58
CA GLN A 120 3.52 -5.22 1.41
C GLN A 120 4.78 -4.35 1.34
N GLN A 121 4.67 -3.05 1.56
CA GLN A 121 5.82 -2.14 1.59
C GLN A 121 6.83 -2.51 2.69
N ILE A 122 6.34 -2.92 3.87
CA ILE A 122 7.20 -3.42 4.96
C ILE A 122 7.94 -4.68 4.51
N GLN A 123 7.24 -5.60 3.81
CA GLN A 123 7.87 -6.82 3.30
C GLN A 123 8.96 -6.51 2.28
N GLU A 124 8.67 -5.65 1.28
CA GLU A 124 9.63 -5.23 0.26
C GLU A 124 10.86 -4.53 0.89
N CYS A 125 10.64 -3.69 1.91
CA CYS A 125 11.71 -3.06 2.67
C CYS A 125 12.55 -4.08 3.45
N ASN A 126 11.94 -5.10 4.03
CA ASN A 126 12.68 -6.17 4.72
C ASN A 126 13.50 -7.02 3.75
N ASP A 127 12.95 -7.35 2.58
CA ASP A 127 13.64 -8.14 1.57
C ASP A 127 14.87 -7.38 1.05
N THR A 128 14.70 -6.11 0.68
CA THR A 128 15.83 -5.24 0.27
C THR A 128 16.88 -5.05 1.37
N PHE A 129 16.47 -4.95 2.64
CA PHE A 129 17.39 -4.88 3.77
C PHE A 129 18.20 -6.19 3.91
N GLN A 130 17.57 -7.34 3.75
CA GLN A 130 18.26 -8.64 3.79
C GLN A 130 19.26 -8.78 2.64
N ASP A 131 18.90 -8.36 1.43
CA ASP A 131 19.79 -8.40 0.27
C ASP A 131 21.03 -7.51 0.49
N LEU A 132 20.83 -6.26 0.94
CA LEU A 132 21.93 -5.35 1.25
C LEU A 132 22.84 -5.88 2.36
N ARG A 133 22.26 -6.53 3.37
CA ARG A 133 23.02 -7.19 4.44
C ARG A 133 23.87 -8.33 3.88
N GLN A 134 23.33 -9.17 2.99
CA GLN A 134 24.09 -10.24 2.35
C GLN A 134 25.22 -9.69 1.47
N GLN A 135 24.96 -8.64 0.69
CA GLN A 135 25.98 -7.97 -0.12
C GLN A 135 27.11 -7.41 0.75
N THR A 136 26.76 -6.77 1.87
CA THR A 136 27.74 -6.25 2.82
C THR A 136 28.64 -7.35 3.37
N GLU A 137 28.08 -8.50 3.75
CA GLU A 137 28.89 -9.63 4.23
C GLU A 137 29.77 -10.23 3.12
N ARG A 138 29.26 -10.31 1.87
CA ARG A 138 30.08 -10.74 0.74
C ARG A 138 31.29 -9.82 0.52
N PHE A 139 31.07 -8.50 0.51
CA PHE A 139 32.17 -7.54 0.34
C PHE A 139 33.16 -7.56 1.50
N LYS A 140 32.72 -7.86 2.73
CA LYS A 140 33.65 -8.05 3.85
C LYS A 140 34.55 -9.26 3.64
N VAL A 141 33.99 -10.38 3.20
CA VAL A 141 34.78 -11.60 2.91
C VAL A 141 35.75 -11.35 1.75
N GLU A 142 35.28 -10.75 0.66
CA GLU A 142 36.12 -10.40 -0.48
C GLU A 142 37.24 -9.42 -0.10
N ALA A 143 36.96 -8.45 0.79
CA ALA A 143 37.98 -7.54 1.29
C ALA A 143 39.04 -8.26 2.14
N LEU A 144 38.65 -9.26 2.94
CA LEU A 144 39.59 -10.07 3.72
C LEU A 144 40.47 -10.93 2.80
N GLU A 145 39.89 -11.62 1.82
CA GLU A 145 40.64 -12.41 0.83
C GLU A 145 41.66 -11.54 0.07
N ASN A 146 41.24 -10.35 -0.37
CA ASN A 146 42.14 -9.41 -1.03
C ASN A 146 43.27 -8.89 -0.11
N MET A 147 43.01 -8.74 1.20
CA MET A 147 44.05 -8.35 2.16
C MET A 147 45.08 -9.46 2.34
N ASP A 148 44.63 -10.72 2.43
CA ASP A 148 45.51 -11.89 2.52
C ASP A 148 46.41 -12.00 1.26
N ASP A 149 45.85 -11.77 0.06
CA ASP A 149 46.61 -11.75 -1.19
C ASP A 149 47.67 -10.65 -1.23
N VAL A 150 47.33 -9.46 -0.72
CA VAL A 150 48.28 -8.33 -0.61
C VAL A 150 49.39 -8.64 0.38
N GLU A 151 49.08 -9.29 1.50
CA GLU A 151 50.08 -9.71 2.48
C GLU A 151 51.03 -10.76 1.88
N GLN A 152 50.52 -11.79 1.21
CA GLN A 152 51.34 -12.77 0.49
C GLN A 152 52.21 -12.13 -0.61
N PHE A 153 51.71 -11.10 -1.29
CA PHE A 153 52.50 -10.35 -2.27
C PHE A 153 53.65 -9.60 -1.60
N LYS A 154 53.39 -8.93 -0.47
CA LYS A 154 54.43 -8.22 0.30
C LYS A 154 55.50 -9.18 0.82
N GLU A 155 55.11 -10.36 1.31
CA GLU A 155 56.06 -11.38 1.74
C GLU A 155 56.97 -11.83 0.59
N ARG A 156 56.39 -12.14 -0.58
CA ARG A 156 57.16 -12.49 -1.78
C ARG A 156 58.10 -11.36 -2.21
N GLN A 157 57.61 -10.12 -2.21
CA GLN A 157 58.44 -8.96 -2.53
C GLN A 157 59.61 -8.82 -1.56
N LEU A 158 59.38 -8.98 -0.26
CA LEU A 158 60.43 -8.90 0.76
C LEU A 158 61.50 -9.98 0.57
N MET A 159 61.10 -11.22 0.27
CA MET A 159 62.03 -12.31 -0.02
C MET A 159 62.86 -12.02 -1.28
N GLU A 160 62.22 -11.55 -2.35
CA GLU A 160 62.90 -11.21 -3.62
C GLU A 160 63.87 -10.05 -3.46
N VAL A 161 63.48 -8.97 -2.77
CA VAL A 161 64.38 -7.84 -2.49
C VAL A 161 65.58 -8.29 -1.65
N THR A 162 65.35 -9.14 -0.66
CA THR A 162 66.43 -9.70 0.17
C THR A 162 67.37 -10.57 -0.65
N ARG A 163 66.83 -11.41 -1.53
CA ARG A 163 67.60 -12.26 -2.45
C ARG A 163 68.45 -11.43 -3.41
N LEU A 164 67.87 -10.41 -4.04
CA LEU A 164 68.57 -9.50 -4.93
C LEU A 164 69.68 -8.74 -4.20
N ARG A 165 69.38 -8.21 -3.01
CA ARG A 165 70.39 -7.53 -2.17
C ARG A 165 71.55 -8.47 -1.83
N HIS A 166 71.26 -9.72 -1.49
CA HIS A 166 72.29 -10.72 -1.22
C HIS A 166 73.14 -11.01 -2.47
N GLN A 167 72.51 -11.22 -3.63
CA GLN A 167 73.22 -11.45 -4.90
C GLN A 167 74.11 -10.27 -5.28
N ILE A 168 73.60 -9.04 -5.20
CA ILE A 168 74.39 -7.81 -5.45
C ILE A 168 75.57 -7.74 -4.48
N SER A 169 75.36 -8.06 -3.21
CA SER A 169 76.42 -8.08 -2.20
C SER A 169 77.48 -9.13 -2.51
N LEU A 170 77.08 -10.33 -2.97
CA LEU A 170 78.02 -11.37 -3.43
C LEU A 170 78.83 -10.92 -4.63
N TYR A 171 78.20 -10.27 -5.62
CA TYR A 171 78.93 -9.73 -6.77
C TYR A 171 79.92 -8.65 -6.36
N ALA A 172 79.52 -7.73 -5.48
CA ALA A 172 80.42 -6.71 -4.93
C ALA A 172 81.57 -7.35 -4.14
N LEU A 173 81.32 -8.39 -3.35
CA LEU A 173 82.34 -9.10 -2.58
C LEU A 173 83.32 -9.86 -3.48
N CYS A 174 82.83 -10.58 -4.49
CA CYS A 174 83.66 -11.37 -5.40
C CYS A 174 84.49 -10.51 -6.34
N SER A 175 83.94 -9.37 -6.80
CA SER A 175 84.63 -8.49 -7.74
C SER A 175 85.43 -7.37 -7.06
N GLY A 176 85.10 -7.03 -5.81
CA GLY A 176 85.63 -5.83 -5.15
C GLY A 176 85.13 -4.52 -5.78
N ILE A 177 84.17 -4.57 -6.71
CA ILE A 177 83.68 -3.40 -7.44
C ILE A 177 82.54 -2.73 -6.69
N LYS A 178 82.66 -1.42 -6.50
CA LYS A 178 81.60 -0.50 -6.11
C LYS A 178 81.27 0.39 -7.30
N TRP A 179 80.08 0.20 -7.87
CA TRP A 179 79.60 0.95 -9.02
C TRP A 179 79.16 2.37 -8.62
N ASP A 180 79.48 3.34 -9.47
CA ASP A 180 78.92 4.69 -9.42
C ASP A 180 77.78 4.78 -10.43
N TYR A 181 76.59 5.15 -9.97
CA TYR A 181 75.37 5.27 -10.78
C TYR A 181 74.99 6.73 -11.06
N SER A 182 75.88 7.68 -10.79
CA SER A 182 75.61 9.12 -10.95
C SER A 182 75.47 9.54 -12.42
N GLU A 183 76.19 8.88 -13.33
CA GLU A 183 76.19 9.18 -14.76
C GLU A 183 75.47 8.08 -15.56
N GLU A 184 74.40 8.45 -16.27
CA GLU A 184 73.62 7.51 -17.07
C GLU A 184 74.33 7.23 -18.41
N GLY A 185 74.55 5.96 -18.71
CA GLY A 185 75.20 5.53 -19.97
C GLY A 185 76.71 5.34 -19.90
N ILE A 186 77.36 5.61 -18.77
CA ILE A 186 78.79 5.35 -18.54
C ILE A 186 78.95 4.28 -17.44
N LEU A 187 79.88 3.33 -17.63
CA LEU A 187 80.23 2.34 -16.62
C LEU A 187 81.39 2.86 -15.77
N ALA A 188 81.07 3.47 -14.63
CA ALA A 188 82.05 4.00 -13.69
C ALA A 188 81.98 3.33 -12.31
N GLY A 189 83.09 3.36 -11.58
CA GLY A 189 83.14 2.80 -10.23
C GLY A 189 84.54 2.73 -9.64
N GLU A 190 84.62 2.10 -8.47
CA GLU A 190 85.82 1.89 -7.67
C GLU A 190 86.05 0.37 -7.52
N VAL A 191 87.29 -0.10 -7.60
CA VAL A 191 87.68 -1.50 -7.37
C VAL A 191 88.64 -1.56 -6.19
N ASP A 192 88.29 -2.34 -5.17
CA ASP A 192 89.20 -2.68 -4.07
C ASP A 192 90.08 -3.88 -4.46
N VAL A 193 91.36 -3.61 -4.68
CA VAL A 193 92.35 -4.66 -5.00
C VAL A 193 92.83 -5.27 -3.68
N GLY A 194 92.09 -6.28 -3.21
CA GLY A 194 92.19 -6.86 -1.86
C GLY A 194 93.56 -7.43 -1.44
N SER A 195 94.55 -7.54 -2.33
CA SER A 195 95.92 -7.93 -1.98
C SER A 195 96.79 -6.78 -1.46
N LYS A 196 96.37 -5.51 -1.64
CA LYS A 196 97.17 -4.33 -1.28
C LYS A 196 96.38 -3.21 -0.59
N GLY A 197 95.06 -3.34 -0.43
CA GLY A 197 94.20 -2.28 0.10
C GLY A 197 94.20 -1.02 -0.77
N ILE A 198 94.44 -1.16 -2.07
CA ILE A 198 94.49 -0.06 -3.03
C ILE A 198 93.14 0.01 -3.75
N ILE A 199 92.49 1.16 -3.68
CA ILE A 199 91.25 1.46 -4.40
C ILE A 199 91.62 2.09 -5.75
N ARG A 200 91.11 1.51 -6.85
CA ARG A 200 91.28 2.04 -8.21
C ARG A 200 89.95 2.48 -8.79
N CYS A 201 89.86 3.70 -9.32
CA CYS A 201 88.67 4.17 -10.03
C CYS A 201 88.74 3.78 -11.52
N PHE A 202 87.59 3.53 -12.14
CA PHE A 202 87.47 3.33 -13.58
C PHE A 202 86.25 4.06 -14.14
N SER A 203 86.31 4.41 -15.43
CA SER A 203 85.19 4.93 -16.21
C SER A 203 85.35 4.39 -17.64
N LEU A 204 84.32 3.70 -18.13
CA LEU A 204 84.30 3.05 -19.44
C LEU A 204 82.99 3.40 -20.15
N ASP A 205 83.08 3.92 -21.37
CA ASP A 205 81.90 4.13 -22.22
C ASP A 205 81.50 2.82 -22.93
N PRO A 206 80.27 2.30 -22.71
CA PRO A 206 79.75 1.13 -23.40
C PRO A 206 79.65 1.27 -24.93
N ASN A 207 79.66 2.49 -25.47
CA ASN A 207 79.61 2.73 -26.91
C ASN A 207 80.98 2.65 -27.58
N GLU A 208 82.06 2.88 -26.82
CA GLU A 208 83.43 2.84 -27.34
C GLU A 208 84.04 1.44 -27.28
N PHE A 209 83.60 0.61 -26.33
CA PHE A 209 84.16 -0.72 -26.09
C PHE A 209 83.11 -1.82 -26.25
N SER A 210 83.51 -2.95 -26.84
CA SER A 210 82.64 -4.13 -26.88
C SER A 210 82.46 -4.71 -25.46
N ARG A 211 81.34 -5.41 -25.23
CA ARG A 211 81.07 -6.07 -23.93
C ARG A 211 82.21 -7.00 -23.48
N TYR A 212 82.89 -7.64 -24.42
CA TYR A 212 84.03 -8.51 -24.16
C TYR A 212 85.28 -7.72 -23.72
N GLU A 213 85.59 -6.61 -24.38
CA GLU A 213 86.71 -5.73 -24.01
C GLU A 213 86.48 -5.08 -22.64
N ILE A 214 85.24 -4.66 -22.35
CA ILE A 214 84.86 -4.11 -21.04
C ILE A 214 85.10 -5.15 -19.95
N ALA A 215 84.65 -6.39 -20.14
CA ALA A 215 84.85 -7.46 -19.18
C ALA A 215 86.35 -7.74 -18.93
N ASN A 216 87.16 -7.83 -20.00
CA ASN A 216 88.60 -8.05 -19.87
C ASN A 216 89.30 -6.89 -19.15
N LYS A 217 88.91 -5.64 -19.44
CA LYS A 217 89.44 -4.46 -18.76
C LYS A 217 89.11 -4.47 -17.27
N LEU A 218 87.86 -4.78 -16.91
CA LEU A 218 87.43 -4.88 -15.51
C LEU A 218 88.19 -5.99 -14.78
N THR A 219 88.29 -7.19 -15.36
CA THR A 219 89.03 -8.31 -14.78
C THR A 219 90.51 -7.96 -14.57
N ALA A 220 91.15 -7.31 -15.54
CA ALA A 220 92.54 -6.86 -15.41
C ALA A 220 92.74 -5.86 -14.26
N ILE A 221 91.77 -4.96 -14.04
CA ILE A 221 91.78 -4.01 -12.91
C ILE A 221 91.66 -4.77 -11.58
N ILE A 222 90.75 -5.75 -11.49
CA ILE A 222 90.53 -6.58 -10.29
C ILE A 222 91.77 -7.40 -9.94
N GLU A 223 92.41 -8.03 -10.93
CA GLU A 223 93.62 -8.85 -10.74
C GLU A 223 94.86 -8.01 -10.38
N GLY A 224 94.75 -6.67 -10.41
CA GLY A 224 95.85 -5.76 -10.12
C GLY A 224 96.93 -5.76 -11.21
N ALA A 225 96.63 -6.30 -12.40
CA ALA A 225 97.49 -6.18 -13.55
C ALA A 225 97.75 -4.68 -13.82
N ALA A 226 99.01 -4.34 -14.08
CA ALA A 226 99.37 -2.97 -14.40
C ALA A 226 98.70 -2.63 -15.73
N THR A 227 97.67 -1.78 -15.69
CA THR A 227 97.23 -1.05 -16.87
C THR A 227 98.39 -0.14 -17.27
N ALA A 228 99.18 -0.59 -18.24
CA ALA A 228 100.20 0.21 -18.91
C ALA A 228 99.53 1.29 -19.78
#